data_AF-A0A1H7UBL0-F1
#
_entry.id   AF-A0A1H7UBL0-F1
#
_cell.length_a   1.000
_cell.length_b   1.000
_cell.length_c   1.000
_cell.angle_alpha   90.00
_cell.angle_beta   90.00
_cell.angle_gamma   90.00
#
_symmetry.space_group_name_H-M   'P 1'
#
loop_
_entity.id
_entity.type
_entity.pdbx_description
1 polymer ?
#
loop_
_entity_poly.entity_id
_entity_poly.type
_entity_poly.pdbx_seq_one_letter_code
_entity_poly.pdbx_strand_id
1 'polypeptide(L)' 'MADDLNKRGPQDASRINVNEAHEVRYWTRTLGVTEAQLRSAIAAAGVEVKDVRAYLGKP' A
#
# COMPACT_ATOMS: atom_id res chain seq x y z
N MET A 1 -8.40 -27.47 -15.47
CA MET A 1 -7.93 -26.64 -14.33
C MET A 1 -7.30 -25.41 -14.93
N ALA A 2 -7.99 -24.28 -14.86
CA ALA A 2 -7.54 -23.00 -15.36
C ALA A 2 -7.42 -22.10 -14.13
N ASP A 3 -6.20 -21.77 -13.73
CA ASP A 3 -5.92 -20.85 -12.65
C ASP A 3 -6.54 -19.49 -12.97
N ASP A 4 -7.54 -19.12 -12.18
CA ASP A 4 -8.23 -17.83 -12.21
C ASP A 4 -7.25 -16.69 -11.93
N LEU A 5 -6.60 -16.18 -12.98
CA LEU A 5 -5.77 -14.97 -12.96
C LEU A 5 -6.57 -13.68 -12.63
N ASN A 6 -7.89 -13.80 -12.40
CA ASN A 6 -8.77 -12.69 -12.02
C ASN A 6 -8.80 -12.37 -10.52
N LYS A 7 -8.06 -13.11 -9.66
CA LYS A 7 -7.91 -12.79 -8.22
C LYS A 7 -6.62 -12.05 -7.86
N ARG A 8 -6.04 -11.31 -8.81
CA ARG A 8 -4.85 -10.48 -8.60
C ARG A 8 -5.10 -8.99 -8.87
N GLY A 9 -6.34 -8.55 -8.72
CA GLY A 9 -6.65 -7.15 -8.45
C GLY A 9 -6.44 -6.83 -6.96
N PRO A 10 -6.43 -5.55 -6.55
CA PRO A 10 -5.97 -5.04 -5.25
C PRO A 10 -6.85 -5.40 -4.03
N GLN A 11 -7.62 -6.50 -4.10
CA GLN A 11 -8.57 -6.90 -3.07
C GLN A 11 -7.88 -7.50 -1.83
N ASP A 12 -6.65 -8.00 -1.97
CA ASP A 12 -5.81 -8.52 -0.87
C ASP A 12 -4.40 -7.89 -0.88
N ALA A 13 -4.27 -6.61 -1.24
CA ALA A 13 -3.01 -5.91 -1.04
C ALA A 13 -2.79 -5.63 0.45
N SER A 14 -2.36 -6.64 1.21
CA SER A 14 -2.02 -6.49 2.64
C SER A 14 -0.76 -5.63 2.82
N ARG A 15 0.04 -5.47 1.76
CA ARG A 15 1.35 -4.81 1.79
C ARG A 15 1.46 -3.74 0.70
N ILE A 16 2.26 -2.72 0.98
CA ILE A 16 2.60 -1.62 0.09
C ILE A 16 4.01 -1.86 -0.46
N ASN A 17 4.13 -2.04 -1.77
CA ASN A 17 5.40 -2.11 -2.48
C ASN A 17 5.79 -0.75 -3.05
N VAL A 18 6.64 -0.03 -2.34
CA VAL A 18 7.18 1.27 -2.79
C VAL A 18 8.17 1.18 -3.96
N ASN A 19 8.55 -0.02 -4.38
CA ASN A 19 9.38 -0.22 -5.57
C ASN A 19 8.54 -0.13 -6.86
N GLU A 20 7.22 -0.24 -6.76
CA GLU A 20 6.30 -0.16 -7.88
C GLU A 20 5.67 1.24 -7.93
N ALA A 21 6.07 2.03 -8.93
CA ALA A 21 5.63 3.43 -9.03
C ALA A 21 4.09 3.59 -9.14
N HIS A 22 3.40 2.59 -9.69
CA HIS A 22 1.94 2.59 -9.77
C HIS A 22 1.29 2.32 -8.40
N GLU A 23 1.86 1.42 -7.58
CA GLU A 23 1.40 1.21 -6.21
C GLU A 23 1.64 2.44 -5.34
N VAL A 24 2.80 3.07 -5.44
CA VAL A 24 3.08 4.32 -4.71
C VAL A 24 2.02 5.37 -5.05
N ARG A 25 1.72 5.56 -6.34
CA ARG A 25 0.68 6.52 -6.78
C ARG A 25 -0.71 6.14 -6.28
N TYR A 26 -1.04 4.85 -6.29
CA TYR A 26 -2.30 4.36 -5.76
C TYR A 26 -2.42 4.63 -4.25
N TRP A 27 -1.41 4.27 -3.46
CA TRP A 27 -1.44 4.40 -2.01
C TRP A 27 -1.32 5.84 -1.52
N THR A 28 -0.50 6.66 -2.17
CA THR A 28 -0.45 8.11 -1.91
C THR A 28 -1.80 8.78 -2.15
N ARG A 29 -2.51 8.41 -3.21
CA ARG A 29 -3.87 8.90 -3.48
C ARG A 29 -4.91 8.35 -2.51
N THR A 30 -4.85 7.06 -2.19
CA THR A 30 -5.79 6.38 -1.28
C THR A 30 -5.65 6.89 0.16
N LEU A 31 -4.43 7.08 0.64
CA LEU A 31 -4.14 7.55 2.00
C LEU A 31 -4.10 9.09 2.09
N GLY A 32 -4.08 9.79 0.94
CA GLY A 32 -3.98 11.24 0.87
C GLY A 32 -2.66 11.76 1.44
N VAL A 33 -1.56 11.07 1.16
CA VAL A 33 -0.21 11.40 1.65
C VAL A 33 0.78 11.52 0.50
N THR A 34 1.89 12.21 0.74
CA THR A 34 3.00 12.27 -0.22
C THR A 34 3.79 10.96 -0.25
N GLU A 35 4.53 10.72 -1.33
CA GLU A 35 5.41 9.55 -1.43
C GLU A 35 6.44 9.50 -0.29
N ALA A 36 6.98 10.65 0.10
CA ALA A 36 7.91 10.73 1.22
C ALA A 36 7.27 10.30 2.55
N GLN A 37 6.02 10.73 2.81
CA GLN A 37 5.27 10.31 3.98
C GLN A 37 4.94 8.81 3.94
N LEU A 38 4.59 8.29 2.77
CA LEU A 38 4.33 6.86 2.58
C LEU A 38 5.59 6.03 2.88
N ARG A 39 6.74 6.42 2.31
CA ARG A 39 8.04 5.75 2.56
C ARG A 39 8.46 5.84 4.03
N SER A 40 8.26 6.99 4.67
CA SER A 40 8.56 7.19 6.08
C SER A 40 7.66 6.32 6.98
N ALA A 41 6.35 6.28 6.69
CA ALA A 41 5.43 5.41 7.40
C ALA A 41 5.79 3.93 7.24
N ILE A 42 6.21 3.52 6.05
CA ILE A 42 6.66 2.15 5.79
C ILE A 42 7.97 1.83 6.52
N ALA A 43 8.90 2.79 6.60
CA ALA A 43 10.13 2.61 7.35
C ALA A 43 9.88 2.51 8.87
N ALA A 44 8.87 3.20 9.39
CA ALA A 44 8.53 3.21 10.82
C ALA A 44 7.63 2.04 11.24
N ALA A 45 6.61 1.72 10.43
CA ALA A 45 5.54 0.77 10.78
C ALA A 45 5.66 -0.56 10.01
N GLY A 46 6.46 -0.62 8.94
CA GLY A 46 6.56 -1.76 8.03
C GLY A 46 5.73 -1.58 6.75
N VAL A 47 5.87 -2.52 5.82
CA VAL A 47 5.16 -2.46 4.53
C VAL A 47 3.68 -2.85 4.63
N GLU A 48 3.21 -3.31 5.78
CA GLU A 48 1.82 -3.73 5.98
C GLU A 48 0.88 -2.52 5.95
N VAL A 49 -0.18 -2.57 5.13
CA VAL A 49 -1.13 -1.47 4.96
C VAL A 49 -1.80 -1.09 6.27
N LYS A 50 -2.15 -2.09 7.10
CA LYS A 50 -2.77 -1.87 8.42
C LYS A 50 -1.88 -1.02 9.33
N ASP A 51 -0.57 -1.27 9.30
CA ASP A 51 0.39 -0.63 10.20
C ASP A 51 0.72 0.77 9.67
N VAL A 52 0.84 0.93 8.34
CA VAL A 52 0.97 2.22 7.67
C VAL A 52 -0.25 3.11 7.92
N ARG A 53 -1.47 2.56 7.83
CA ARG A 53 -2.72 3.29 8.13
C ARG A 53 -2.79 3.72 9.59
N ALA A 54 -2.46 2.81 10.50
CA ALA A 54 -2.41 3.11 11.94
C ALA A 54 -1.38 4.20 12.24
N TYR A 55 -0.19 4.13 11.65
CA TYR A 55 0.86 5.13 11.81
C TYR A 55 0.47 6.50 11.25
N LEU A 56 -0.18 6.54 10.09
CA LEU A 56 -0.63 7.78 9.45
C LEU A 56 -1.94 8.33 10.03
N GLY A 57 -2.60 7.58 10.93
CA GLY A 57 -3.93 7.93 11.46
C GLY A 57 -4.99 8.02 10.37
N LYS A 58 -4.88 7.19 9.33
CA LYS A 58 -5.81 7.16 8.19
C LYS A 58 -6.73 5.93 8.29
N PRO A 59 -8.05 6.10 8.06
CA PRO A 59 -9.00 4.99 8.03
C PRO A 59 -8.71 4.04 6.87
#